data_AF-A0A218KPC2-F1
#
_entry.id   AF-A0A218KPC2-F1
#
_cell.length_a   1.000
_cell.length_b   1.000
_cell.length_c   1.000
_cell.angle_alpha   90.00
_cell.angle_beta   90.00
_cell.angle_gamma   90.00
#
_symmetry.space_group_name_H-M   'P 1'
#
loop_
_entity.id
_entity.type
_entity.pdbx_description
1 polymer ?
#
loop_
_entity_poly.entity_id
_entity_poly.type
_entity_poly.pdbx_seq_one_letter_code
_entity_poly.pdbx_strand_id
1 'polypeptide(L)'
;MNLYEFTFIAQQGLLQQEVEGMVQELAVSLKNIKADVIFQKIKDLLEKENGKFTKQELETHSKSIQKSLVPYSDFLESFTKILWVDLEEDFSNLKEVKSQIDRELKDDLKSLGIAQDFVTLPEGGQQISKSAFIQNLINALERNISEYALKIFQDVLKDLGINAPTQLNKGLGKLLENIQASGLIKYEHWGLLDFAYPINKMKSGHYCMLCISSTSNIMDEFVRRIKLNESIVRHLPIQVDKFFEGKSHMMNKQIEEQSA
;
A
#
# COMPACT_ATOMS: atom_id res chain seq x y z
N MET A 1 8.22 -3.28 5.55
CA MET A 1 6.81 -3.25 5.14
C MET A 1 5.99 -4.08 6.13
N ASN A 2 5.03 -3.49 6.85
CA ASN A 2 4.15 -4.29 7.72
C ASN A 2 2.97 -4.80 6.89
N LEU A 3 2.62 -6.06 7.09
CA LEU A 3 1.48 -6.69 6.45
C LEU A 3 0.36 -6.83 7.47
N TYR A 4 -0.86 -6.53 7.05
CA TYR A 4 -2.04 -6.61 7.89
C TYR A 4 -3.12 -7.46 7.22
N GLU A 5 -3.62 -8.44 7.95
CA GLU A 5 -4.89 -9.10 7.65
C GLU A 5 -5.98 -8.34 8.41
N PHE A 6 -6.79 -7.61 7.65
CA PHE A 6 -7.87 -6.80 8.18
C PHE A 6 -9.20 -7.46 7.88
N THR A 7 -9.81 -8.06 8.88
CA THR A 7 -11.15 -8.66 8.76
C THR A 7 -12.19 -7.67 9.25
N PHE A 8 -13.29 -7.52 8.52
CA PHE A 8 -14.45 -6.76 8.98
C PHE A 8 -15.76 -7.46 8.64
N ILE A 9 -16.80 -7.08 9.37
CA ILE A 9 -18.16 -7.57 9.21
C ILE A 9 -19.04 -6.40 8.79
N ALA A 10 -19.60 -6.44 7.59
CA ALA A 10 -20.59 -5.47 7.13
C ALA A 10 -22.00 -5.85 7.58
N GLN A 11 -22.90 -4.86 7.64
CA GLN A 11 -24.29 -5.07 8.03
C GLN A 11 -25.00 -6.10 7.15
N GLN A 12 -25.88 -6.91 7.76
CA GLN A 12 -26.68 -7.95 7.09
C GLN A 12 -27.54 -7.44 5.92
N GLY A 13 -28.00 -6.18 6.00
CA GLY A 13 -28.95 -5.62 5.04
C GLY A 13 -28.32 -5.19 3.71
N LEU A 14 -27.00 -5.22 3.60
CA LEU A 14 -26.28 -4.78 2.40
C LEU A 14 -26.32 -5.87 1.32
N LEU A 15 -26.43 -5.45 0.07
CA LEU A 15 -26.21 -6.31 -1.08
C LEU A 15 -24.70 -6.52 -1.28
N GLN A 16 -24.32 -7.65 -1.90
CA GLN A 16 -22.91 -7.94 -2.19
C GLN A 16 -22.24 -6.80 -2.99
N GLN A 17 -22.95 -6.20 -3.95
CA GLN A 17 -22.43 -5.06 -4.73
C GLN A 17 -22.14 -3.83 -3.87
N GLU A 18 -22.95 -3.59 -2.82
CA GLU A 18 -22.75 -2.49 -1.88
C GLU A 18 -21.54 -2.75 -0.98
N VAL A 19 -21.33 -4.01 -0.58
CA VAL A 19 -20.14 -4.44 0.17
C VAL A 19 -18.88 -4.27 -0.68
N GLU A 20 -18.92 -4.66 -1.95
CA GLU A 20 -17.82 -4.46 -2.90
C GLU A 20 -17.53 -2.97 -3.13
N GLY A 21 -18.57 -2.14 -3.29
CA GLY A 21 -18.44 -0.69 -3.36
C GLY A 21 -17.78 -0.11 -2.12
N MET A 22 -18.19 -0.55 -0.93
CA MET A 22 -17.57 -0.13 0.33
C MET A 22 -16.08 -0.50 0.38
N VAL A 23 -15.69 -1.68 -0.10
CA VAL A 23 -14.27 -2.07 -0.15
C VAL A 23 -13.46 -1.13 -1.06
N GLN A 24 -14.04 -0.71 -2.18
CA GLN A 24 -13.41 0.29 -3.06
C GLN A 24 -13.25 1.64 -2.35
N GLU A 25 -14.28 2.08 -1.61
CA GLU A 25 -14.21 3.30 -0.80
C GLU A 25 -13.12 3.20 0.29
N LEU A 26 -12.99 2.04 0.94
CA LEU A 26 -11.93 1.79 1.92
C LEU A 26 -10.54 1.84 1.28
N ALA A 27 -10.37 1.28 0.09
CA ALA A 27 -9.11 1.36 -0.66
C ALA A 27 -8.76 2.81 -1.03
N VAL A 28 -9.75 3.60 -1.48
CA VAL A 28 -9.57 5.05 -1.73
C VAL A 28 -9.23 5.79 -0.43
N SER A 29 -9.88 5.45 0.68
CA SER A 29 -9.58 6.04 1.99
C SER A 29 -8.14 5.77 2.42
N LEU A 30 -7.61 4.56 2.22
CA LEU A 30 -6.19 4.24 2.46
C LEU A 30 -5.26 5.14 1.65
N LYS A 31 -5.55 5.36 0.35
CA LYS A 31 -4.76 6.26 -0.51
C LYS A 31 -4.79 7.70 -0.02
N ASN A 32 -5.96 8.17 0.43
CA ASN A 32 -6.09 9.52 0.98
C ASN A 32 -5.32 9.69 2.29
N ILE A 33 -5.43 8.73 3.22
CA ILE A 33 -4.65 8.73 4.48
C ILE A 33 -3.16 8.75 4.19
N LYS A 34 -2.71 7.93 3.24
CA LYS A 34 -1.32 7.86 2.79
C LYS A 34 -0.85 9.24 2.28
N ALA A 35 -1.63 9.88 1.42
CA ALA A 35 -1.34 11.21 0.92
C ALA A 35 -1.28 12.27 2.06
N ASP A 36 -2.20 12.22 3.01
CA ASP A 36 -2.25 13.12 4.17
C ASP A 36 -1.02 12.94 5.08
N VAL A 37 -0.63 11.70 5.37
CA VAL A 37 0.54 11.37 6.19
C VAL A 37 1.84 11.83 5.52
N ILE A 38 1.95 11.65 4.20
CA ILE A 38 3.08 12.16 3.41
C ILE A 38 3.14 13.69 3.52
N PHE A 39 2.00 14.36 3.33
CA PHE A 39 1.91 15.82 3.41
C PHE A 39 2.33 16.36 4.78
N GLN A 40 1.82 15.78 5.88
CA GLN A 40 2.19 16.21 7.24
C GLN A 40 3.68 16.01 7.51
N LYS A 41 4.26 14.87 7.11
CA LYS A 41 5.70 14.62 7.28
C LYS A 41 6.56 15.62 6.51
N ILE A 42 6.17 16.00 5.30
CA ILE A 42 6.88 17.02 4.51
C ILE A 42 6.79 18.37 5.19
N LYS A 43 5.58 18.75 5.64
CA LYS A 43 5.35 19.99 6.35
C LYS A 43 6.21 20.09 7.60
N ASP A 44 6.22 19.04 8.43
CA ASP A 44 7.05 18.95 9.63
C ASP A 44 8.55 19.08 9.34
N LEU A 45 9.02 18.55 8.20
CA LEU A 45 10.42 18.69 7.78
C LEU A 45 10.75 20.12 7.37
N LEU A 46 9.88 20.76 6.59
CA LEU A 46 10.07 22.14 6.14
C LEU A 46 9.99 23.14 7.30
N GLU A 47 9.10 22.90 8.27
CA GLU A 47 8.97 23.73 9.48
C GLU A 47 10.24 23.66 10.37
N LYS A 48 10.91 22.50 10.43
CA LYS A 48 12.14 22.32 11.21
C LYS A 48 13.36 23.02 10.60
N GLU A 49 13.39 23.18 9.27
CA GLU A 49 14.54 23.73 8.56
C GLU A 49 14.50 25.25 8.39
N ASN A 50 13.33 25.88 8.37
CA ASN A 50 13.23 27.32 8.13
C ASN A 50 12.08 27.97 8.91
N GLY A 51 12.42 28.77 9.92
CA GLY A 51 11.52 29.78 10.51
C GLY A 51 11.27 30.98 9.59
N LYS A 52 11.60 30.89 8.30
CA LYS A 52 11.56 31.99 7.31
C LYS A 52 10.36 31.95 6.36
N PHE A 53 9.69 30.82 6.22
CA PHE A 53 8.56 30.69 5.31
C PHE A 53 7.26 31.11 5.97
N THR A 54 6.39 31.78 5.23
CA THR A 54 5.02 32.02 5.66
C THR A 54 4.23 30.71 5.67
N LYS A 55 3.16 30.64 6.48
CA LYS A 55 2.28 29.44 6.54
C LYS A 55 1.75 29.04 5.15
N GLN A 56 1.48 30.03 4.29
CA GLN A 56 0.93 29.82 2.96
C GLN A 56 1.97 29.26 1.98
N GLU A 57 3.22 29.71 2.07
CA GLU A 57 4.34 29.17 1.27
C GLU A 57 4.63 27.71 1.66
N LEU A 58 4.67 27.40 2.97
CA LEU A 58 4.86 26.03 3.46
C LEU A 58 3.80 25.07 2.94
N GLU A 59 2.53 25.47 2.94
CA GLU A 59 1.45 24.64 2.39
C GLU A 59 1.59 24.44 0.88
N THR A 60 1.96 25.49 0.15
CA THR A 60 2.10 25.43 -1.31
C THR A 60 3.25 24.52 -1.71
N HIS A 61 4.41 24.66 -1.06
CA HIS A 61 5.57 23.81 -1.28
C HIS A 61 5.29 22.36 -0.88
N SER A 62 4.65 22.14 0.27
CA SER A 62 4.28 20.80 0.73
C SER A 62 3.31 20.11 -0.24
N LYS A 63 2.32 20.83 -0.78
CA LYS A 63 1.41 20.30 -1.81
C LYS A 63 2.13 19.97 -3.11
N SER A 64 3.06 20.83 -3.55
CA SER A 64 3.86 20.57 -4.75
C SER A 64 4.70 19.30 -4.59
N ILE A 65 5.33 19.15 -3.43
CA ILE A 65 6.17 17.99 -3.10
C ILE A 65 5.32 16.73 -2.98
N GLN A 66 4.17 16.81 -2.30
CA GLN A 66 3.22 15.71 -2.17
C GLN A 66 2.73 15.23 -3.55
N LYS A 67 2.39 16.16 -4.46
CA LYS A 67 1.93 15.82 -5.81
C LYS A 67 2.97 15.04 -6.62
N SER A 68 4.26 15.30 -6.38
CA SER A 68 5.34 14.51 -6.97
C SER A 68 5.53 13.17 -6.26
N LEU A 69 5.21 13.04 -4.96
CA LEU A 69 5.41 11.81 -4.18
C LEU A 69 4.33 10.74 -4.35
N VAL A 70 3.08 11.16 -4.42
CA VAL A 70 1.93 10.25 -4.49
C VAL A 70 2.05 9.26 -5.66
N PRO A 71 2.45 9.66 -6.88
CA PRO A 71 2.65 8.73 -7.98
C PRO A 71 3.65 7.61 -7.69
N TYR A 72 4.74 7.87 -6.97
CA TYR A 72 5.68 6.80 -6.58
C TYR A 72 5.05 5.81 -5.62
N SER A 73 4.28 6.32 -4.66
CA SER A 73 3.63 5.47 -3.67
C SER A 73 2.52 4.61 -4.30
N ASP A 74 1.82 5.15 -5.30
CA ASP A 74 0.83 4.41 -6.09
C ASP A 74 1.50 3.38 -6.99
N PHE A 75 2.64 3.71 -7.59
CA PHE A 75 3.44 2.74 -8.34
C PHE A 75 3.89 1.58 -7.45
N LEU A 76 4.43 1.85 -6.26
CA LEU A 76 4.84 0.82 -5.31
C LEU A 76 3.66 -0.05 -4.85
N GLU A 77 2.47 0.53 -4.68
CA GLU A 77 1.23 -0.20 -4.41
C GLU A 77 0.87 -1.14 -5.57
N SER A 78 0.82 -0.64 -6.81
CA SER A 78 0.55 -1.46 -8.01
C SER A 78 1.57 -2.58 -8.16
N PHE A 79 2.86 -2.27 -8.00
CA PHE A 79 3.93 -3.25 -8.07
C PHE A 79 3.78 -4.33 -7.00
N THR A 80 3.51 -3.94 -5.75
CA THR A 80 3.29 -4.89 -4.66
C THR A 80 2.07 -5.76 -4.94
N LYS A 81 1.00 -5.18 -5.49
CA LYS A 81 -0.19 -5.93 -5.89
C LYS A 81 0.14 -6.96 -6.96
N ILE A 82 0.85 -6.59 -8.03
CA ILE A 82 1.29 -7.51 -9.09
C ILE A 82 2.14 -8.63 -8.47
N LEU A 83 3.11 -8.28 -7.62
CA LEU A 83 3.99 -9.28 -7.02
C LEU A 83 3.26 -10.27 -6.10
N TRP A 84 2.22 -9.83 -5.39
CA TRP A 84 1.53 -10.69 -4.43
C TRP A 84 0.31 -11.39 -5.01
N VAL A 85 -0.38 -10.78 -5.97
CA VAL A 85 -1.57 -11.35 -6.63
C VAL A 85 -1.18 -12.18 -7.85
N ASP A 86 -0.32 -11.65 -8.72
CA ASP A 86 -0.03 -12.29 -10.01
C ASP A 86 1.12 -13.31 -9.91
N LEU A 87 2.04 -13.17 -8.94
CA LEU A 87 3.06 -14.21 -8.67
C LEU A 87 2.57 -15.34 -7.76
N GLU A 88 1.37 -15.21 -7.18
CA GLU A 88 0.78 -16.28 -6.38
C GLU A 88 0.44 -17.51 -7.24
N GLU A 89 0.13 -17.34 -8.54
CA GLU A 89 -0.39 -18.44 -9.37
C GLU A 89 0.69 -19.31 -10.02
N ASP A 90 1.85 -18.80 -10.45
CA ASP A 90 2.90 -19.67 -11.02
C ASP A 90 4.32 -19.05 -11.06
N PHE A 91 5.20 -19.50 -10.15
CA PHE A 91 6.65 -19.21 -10.22
C PHE A 91 7.39 -20.15 -11.18
N SER A 92 6.66 -21.02 -11.88
CA SER A 92 7.20 -21.99 -12.83
C SER A 92 7.89 -21.31 -14.03
N ASN A 93 7.53 -20.05 -14.32
CA ASN A 93 8.03 -19.31 -15.47
C ASN A 93 8.48 -17.88 -15.11
N LEU A 94 9.58 -17.75 -14.37
CA LEU A 94 10.21 -16.45 -14.01
C LEU A 94 10.43 -15.49 -15.20
N LYS A 95 10.53 -16.02 -16.44
CA LYS A 95 10.61 -15.22 -17.67
C LYS A 95 9.31 -14.50 -18.01
N GLU A 96 8.17 -15.13 -17.74
CA GLU A 96 6.84 -14.60 -18.01
C GLU A 96 6.48 -13.51 -17.00
N VAL A 97 6.77 -13.78 -15.72
CA VAL A 97 6.76 -12.80 -14.64
C VAL A 97 7.58 -11.56 -14.99
N LYS A 98 8.83 -11.75 -15.40
CA LYS A 98 9.70 -10.64 -15.81
C LYS A 98 9.11 -9.87 -17.00
N SER A 99 8.57 -10.57 -17.99
CA SER A 99 7.94 -9.96 -19.17
C SER A 99 6.67 -9.17 -18.82
N GLN A 100 5.90 -9.61 -17.84
CA GLN A 100 4.69 -8.91 -17.38
C GLN A 100 5.03 -7.69 -16.53
N ILE A 101 5.98 -7.83 -15.61
CA ILE A 101 6.61 -6.70 -14.88
C ILE A 101 7.14 -5.66 -15.87
N ASP A 102 7.91 -6.08 -16.88
CA ASP A 102 8.46 -5.20 -17.91
C ASP A 102 7.40 -4.58 -18.82
N ARG A 103 6.18 -5.14 -18.89
CA ARG A 103 5.07 -4.64 -19.70
C ARG A 103 4.21 -3.65 -18.91
N GLU A 104 3.80 -4.03 -17.71
CA GLU A 104 2.95 -3.20 -16.84
C GLU A 104 3.71 -2.02 -16.28
N LEU A 105 4.97 -2.21 -15.88
CA LEU A 105 5.78 -1.12 -15.33
C LEU A 105 6.43 -0.26 -16.42
N LYS A 106 6.36 -0.64 -17.70
CA LYS A 106 7.07 0.09 -18.77
C LYS A 106 6.68 1.55 -18.86
N ASP A 107 5.38 1.82 -18.79
CA ASP A 107 4.83 3.16 -19.01
C ASP A 107 4.92 3.99 -17.73
N ASP A 108 4.71 3.37 -16.57
CA ASP A 108 4.93 4.01 -15.27
C ASP A 108 6.40 4.36 -15.04
N LEU A 109 7.33 3.45 -15.33
CA LEU A 109 8.78 3.69 -15.20
C LEU A 109 9.29 4.73 -16.21
N LYS A 110 8.70 4.79 -17.41
CA LYS A 110 8.98 5.88 -18.37
C LYS A 110 8.48 7.23 -17.87
N SER A 111 7.28 7.27 -17.29
CA SER A 111 6.73 8.49 -16.69
C SER A 111 7.60 8.99 -15.54
N LEU A 112 8.22 8.04 -14.82
CA LEU A 112 9.17 8.24 -13.75
C LEU A 112 10.63 8.23 -14.24
N GLY A 113 10.94 8.28 -15.54
CA GLY A 113 12.32 8.38 -16.05
C GLY A 113 13.37 7.39 -15.51
N ILE A 114 12.98 6.20 -15.04
CA ILE A 114 13.90 5.21 -14.45
C ILE A 114 14.40 4.25 -15.54
N ALA A 115 15.73 4.08 -15.64
CA ALA A 115 16.34 3.10 -16.55
C ALA A 115 16.17 1.67 -16.01
N GLN A 116 15.88 0.71 -16.89
CA GLN A 116 15.42 -0.66 -16.58
C GLN A 116 16.49 -1.62 -16.02
N ASP A 117 17.24 -1.23 -14.99
CA ASP A 117 18.21 -2.12 -14.32
C ASP A 117 17.69 -2.59 -12.96
N PHE A 118 16.51 -3.22 -12.93
CA PHE A 118 15.86 -3.65 -11.68
C PHE A 118 16.25 -5.05 -11.22
N VAL A 119 17.01 -5.81 -12.02
CA VAL A 119 17.21 -7.24 -11.78
C VAL A 119 18.68 -7.62 -11.96
N THR A 120 19.50 -7.39 -10.94
CA THR A 120 20.65 -8.28 -10.68
C THR A 120 20.16 -9.37 -9.74
N LEU A 121 19.73 -10.49 -10.33
CA LEU A 121 19.49 -11.71 -9.56
C LEU A 121 20.81 -12.14 -8.92
N PRO A 122 20.83 -12.60 -7.65
CA PRO A 122 22.03 -13.22 -7.12
C PRO A 122 22.39 -14.42 -8.00
N GLU A 123 23.53 -14.33 -8.69
CA GLU A 123 24.13 -15.45 -9.41
C GLU A 123 24.65 -16.47 -8.37
N GLY A 124 23.78 -17.36 -7.91
CA GLY A 124 24.18 -18.39 -6.95
C GLY A 124 23.02 -19.25 -6.48
N GLY A 125 23.07 -20.55 -6.76
CA GLY A 125 22.05 -21.55 -6.45
C GLY A 125 21.81 -21.84 -4.97
N GLN A 126 21.25 -20.88 -4.23
CA GLN A 126 20.55 -21.14 -2.98
C GLN A 126 19.03 -21.01 -3.20
N GLN A 127 18.27 -21.99 -2.69
CA GLN A 127 16.81 -21.92 -2.61
C GLN A 127 16.40 -20.72 -1.73
N ILE A 128 16.11 -19.58 -2.35
CA ILE A 128 15.50 -18.44 -1.68
C ILE A 128 13.99 -18.73 -1.63
N SER A 129 13.39 -18.71 -0.43
CA SER A 129 11.94 -18.80 -0.25
C SER A 129 11.22 -17.74 -1.11
N LYS A 130 10.06 -18.07 -1.71
CA LYS A 130 9.24 -17.12 -2.52
C LYS A 130 9.05 -15.77 -1.83
N SER A 131 8.78 -15.81 -0.52
CA SER A 131 8.64 -14.61 0.31
C SER A 131 9.93 -13.79 0.39
N ALA A 132 11.08 -14.44 0.56
CA ALA A 132 12.38 -13.76 0.60
C ALA A 132 12.77 -13.17 -0.77
N PHE A 133 12.39 -13.82 -1.88
CA PHE A 133 12.58 -13.27 -3.23
C PHE A 133 11.74 -12.00 -3.44
N ILE A 134 10.46 -12.05 -3.10
CA ILE A 134 9.54 -10.90 -3.19
C ILE A 134 10.06 -9.74 -2.34
N GLN A 135 10.47 -9.99 -1.09
CA GLN A 135 11.02 -8.96 -0.21
C GLN A 135 12.32 -8.35 -0.76
N ASN A 136 13.23 -9.16 -1.31
CA ASN A 136 14.46 -8.65 -1.91
C ASN A 136 14.19 -7.79 -3.14
N LEU A 137 13.26 -8.19 -4.00
CA LEU A 137 12.86 -7.44 -5.18
C LEU A 137 12.20 -6.10 -4.79
N ILE A 138 11.28 -6.12 -3.82
CA ILE A 138 10.64 -4.92 -3.27
C ILE A 138 11.71 -3.98 -2.71
N ASN A 139 12.63 -4.48 -1.88
CA ASN A 139 13.69 -3.64 -1.27
C ASN A 139 14.63 -3.03 -2.32
N ALA A 140 15.01 -3.81 -3.35
CA ALA A 140 15.85 -3.30 -4.44
C ALA A 140 15.15 -2.19 -5.23
N LEU A 141 13.84 -2.37 -5.45
CA LEU A 141 13.05 -1.42 -6.21
C LEU A 141 12.74 -0.16 -5.38
N GLU A 142 12.41 -0.31 -4.09
CA GLU A 142 12.28 0.79 -3.13
C GLU A 142 13.55 1.66 -3.10
N ARG A 143 14.73 1.03 -3.14
CA ARG A 143 16.02 1.75 -3.18
C ARG A 143 16.20 2.55 -4.46
N ASN A 144 16.01 1.94 -5.63
CA ASN A 144 16.17 2.62 -6.92
C ASN A 144 15.17 3.76 -7.10
N ILE A 145 13.92 3.55 -6.70
CA ILE A 145 12.90 4.60 -6.72
C ILE A 145 13.23 5.73 -5.75
N SER A 146 13.72 5.41 -4.55
CA SER A 146 14.12 6.43 -3.57
C SER A 146 15.23 7.33 -4.10
N GLU A 147 16.24 6.76 -4.78
CA GLU A 147 17.32 7.55 -5.41
C GLU A 147 16.79 8.47 -6.51
N TYR A 148 15.84 8.00 -7.32
CA TYR A 148 15.24 8.84 -8.36
C TYR A 148 14.31 9.92 -7.80
N ALA A 149 13.47 9.57 -6.83
CA ALA A 149 12.61 10.54 -6.14
C ALA A 149 13.44 11.63 -5.47
N LEU A 150 14.56 11.28 -4.82
CA LEU A 150 15.51 12.26 -4.26
C LEU A 150 15.99 13.27 -5.31
N LYS A 151 16.29 12.83 -6.53
CA LYS A 151 16.73 13.71 -7.61
C LYS A 151 15.64 14.71 -8.03
N ILE A 152 14.40 14.25 -8.20
CA ILE A 152 13.26 15.13 -8.49
C ILE A 152 12.99 16.09 -7.34
N PHE A 153 13.11 15.63 -6.09
CA PHE A 153 12.98 16.50 -4.93
C PHE A 153 14.03 17.60 -4.92
N GLN A 154 15.28 17.26 -5.21
CA GLN A 154 16.36 18.24 -5.29
C GLN A 154 16.10 19.28 -6.38
N ASP A 155 15.56 18.88 -7.52
CA ASP A 155 15.26 19.82 -8.60
C ASP A 155 14.08 20.74 -8.23
N VAL A 156 13.01 20.22 -7.64
CA VAL A 156 11.90 21.04 -7.10
C VAL A 156 12.40 22.01 -6.02
N LEU A 157 13.29 21.58 -5.13
CA LEU A 157 13.84 22.44 -4.07
C LEU A 157 14.75 23.55 -4.62
N LYS A 158 15.53 23.25 -5.67
CA LYS A 158 16.33 24.25 -6.39
C LYS A 158 15.42 25.30 -7.06
N ASP A 159 14.36 24.86 -7.72
CA ASP A 159 13.39 25.75 -8.36
C ASP A 159 12.68 26.66 -7.35
N LEU A 160 12.54 26.20 -6.10
CA LEU A 160 11.98 26.97 -4.98
C LEU A 160 13.01 27.85 -4.27
N GLY A 161 14.28 27.89 -4.71
CA GLY A 161 15.33 28.72 -4.12
C GLY A 161 15.84 28.23 -2.75
N ILE A 162 15.50 27.00 -2.37
CA ILE A 162 15.93 26.39 -1.10
C ILE A 162 17.29 25.72 -1.34
N ASN A 163 18.37 26.46 -1.09
CA ASN A 163 19.74 25.94 -1.09
C ASN A 163 19.98 25.12 0.19
N ALA A 164 19.35 23.95 0.31
CA ALA A 164 19.32 23.17 1.55
C ALA A 164 20.69 22.49 1.84
N PRO A 165 21.38 22.82 2.95
CA PRO A 165 22.70 22.30 3.25
C PRO A 165 22.59 20.95 3.98
N THR A 166 22.61 19.83 3.27
CA THR A 166 22.80 18.44 3.80
C THR A 166 21.78 17.86 4.80
N GLN A 167 21.17 18.63 5.71
CA GLN A 167 20.24 18.11 6.74
C GLN A 167 18.86 17.80 6.15
N LEU A 168 18.31 18.67 5.29
CA LEU A 168 17.08 18.42 4.55
C LEU A 168 17.20 17.17 3.69
N ASN A 169 18.33 17.01 2.99
CA ASN A 169 18.58 15.85 2.15
C ASN A 169 18.59 14.55 2.97
N LYS A 170 19.12 14.60 4.20
CA LYS A 170 19.09 13.48 5.14
C LYS A 170 17.67 13.22 5.69
N GLY A 171 16.90 14.28 5.96
CA GLY A 171 15.50 14.18 6.38
C GLY A 171 14.59 13.62 5.28
N LEU A 172 14.78 14.06 4.05
CA LEU A 172 14.07 13.60 2.86
C LEU A 172 14.45 12.17 2.49
N GLY A 173 15.73 11.80 2.56
CA GLY A 173 16.15 10.41 2.37
C GLY A 173 15.47 9.47 3.36
N LYS A 174 15.43 9.85 4.65
CA LYS A 174 14.67 9.11 5.66
C LYS A 174 13.16 9.10 5.39
N LEU A 175 12.59 10.19 4.87
CA LEU A 175 11.16 10.24 4.57
C LEU A 175 10.85 9.25 3.43
N LEU A 176 11.64 9.26 2.37
CA LEU A 176 11.51 8.38 1.20
C LEU A 176 11.71 6.90 1.55
N GLU A 177 12.72 6.56 2.36
CA GLU A 177 12.90 5.20 2.90
C GLU A 177 11.68 4.73 3.72
N ASN A 178 10.92 5.66 4.30
CA ASN A 178 9.72 5.37 5.08
C ASN A 178 8.42 5.47 4.25
N ILE A 179 8.45 5.90 2.98
CA ILE A 179 7.29 5.82 2.08
C ILE A 179 7.26 4.37 1.55
N GLN A 180 6.76 3.47 2.38
CA GLN A 180 6.52 2.09 2.00
C GLN A 180 5.28 1.98 1.12
N ALA A 181 5.22 0.94 0.29
CA ALA A 181 4.01 0.55 -0.43
C ALA A 181 2.85 0.41 0.57
N SER A 182 1.88 1.32 0.49
CA SER A 182 0.71 1.33 1.37
C SER A 182 -0.54 1.25 0.52
N GLY A 183 -1.27 0.15 0.62
CA GLY A 183 -2.46 -0.09 -0.20
C GLY A 183 -3.07 -1.47 -0.01
N LEU A 184 -4.23 -1.64 -0.65
CA LEU A 184 -4.98 -2.90 -0.64
C LEU A 184 -4.37 -3.87 -1.67
N ILE A 185 -3.89 -5.01 -1.20
CA ILE A 185 -3.27 -6.04 -2.03
C ILE A 185 -4.33 -7.03 -2.51
N LYS A 186 -5.10 -7.59 -1.58
CA LYS A 186 -6.07 -8.65 -1.85
C LYS A 186 -7.34 -8.43 -1.04
N TYR A 187 -8.46 -8.83 -1.63
CA TYR A 187 -9.77 -8.78 -1.01
C TYR A 187 -10.44 -10.14 -1.16
N GLU A 188 -11.03 -10.63 -0.07
CA GLU A 188 -11.89 -11.82 -0.09
C GLU A 188 -13.22 -11.50 0.59
N HIS A 189 -14.31 -11.87 -0.09
CA HIS A 189 -15.65 -11.87 0.48
C HIS A 189 -15.98 -13.29 0.92
N TRP A 190 -16.16 -13.50 2.22
CA TRP A 190 -16.57 -14.79 2.81
C TRP A 190 -18.08 -14.91 2.93
N GLY A 191 -18.86 -14.08 2.23
CA GLY A 191 -20.32 -14.18 2.23
C GLY A 191 -21.00 -13.74 3.53
N LEU A 192 -22.32 -13.96 3.55
CA LEU A 192 -23.19 -13.69 4.69
C LEU A 192 -23.15 -14.88 5.64
N LEU A 193 -22.64 -14.69 6.87
CA LEU A 193 -22.56 -15.74 7.89
C LEU A 193 -23.29 -15.32 9.16
N ASP A 194 -23.89 -16.31 9.83
CA ASP A 194 -24.55 -16.13 11.12
C ASP A 194 -23.53 -15.89 12.24
N PHE A 195 -23.85 -14.97 13.14
CA PHE A 195 -23.06 -14.71 14.33
C PHE A 195 -23.35 -15.76 15.41
N ALA A 196 -22.35 -16.05 16.24
CA ALA A 196 -22.55 -16.90 17.42
C ALA A 196 -23.55 -16.30 18.43
N TYR A 197 -23.68 -14.97 18.45
CA TYR A 197 -24.65 -14.23 19.25
C TYR A 197 -25.03 -12.92 18.54
N PRO A 198 -26.23 -12.34 18.79
CA PRO A 198 -26.62 -11.11 18.12
C PRO A 198 -25.70 -9.92 18.47
N ILE A 199 -25.27 -9.18 17.45
CA ILE A 199 -24.44 -7.97 17.60
C ILE A 199 -25.23 -6.81 16.98
N ASN A 200 -25.39 -5.70 17.72
CA ASN A 200 -26.17 -4.54 17.27
C ASN A 200 -27.57 -4.92 16.71
N LYS A 201 -28.23 -5.90 17.36
CA LYS A 201 -29.55 -6.47 16.97
C LYS A 201 -29.57 -7.25 15.64
N MET A 202 -28.44 -7.44 14.98
CA MET A 202 -28.28 -8.30 13.80
C MET A 202 -27.89 -9.71 14.23
N LYS A 203 -28.29 -10.71 13.44
CA LYS A 203 -27.96 -12.12 13.67
C LYS A 203 -26.94 -12.68 12.68
N SER A 204 -26.71 -12.00 11.56
CA SER A 204 -25.69 -12.32 10.58
C SER A 204 -25.05 -11.04 10.02
N GLY A 205 -24.03 -11.20 9.19
CA GLY A 205 -23.36 -10.09 8.53
C GLY A 205 -22.41 -10.59 7.44
N HIS A 206 -21.99 -9.68 6.57
CA HIS A 206 -21.08 -10.01 5.47
C HIS A 206 -19.65 -10.02 5.99
N TYR A 207 -19.01 -11.18 5.96
CA TYR A 207 -17.63 -11.31 6.38
C TYR A 207 -16.70 -11.00 5.21
N CYS A 208 -15.75 -10.10 5.46
CA CYS A 208 -14.80 -9.64 4.46
C CYS A 208 -13.40 -9.63 5.05
N MET A 209 -12.42 -9.94 4.22
CA MET A 209 -11.00 -9.84 4.57
C MET A 209 -10.26 -9.00 3.54
N LEU A 210 -9.41 -8.11 4.05
CA LEU A 210 -8.51 -7.27 3.28
C LEU A 210 -7.06 -7.59 3.66
N CYS A 211 -6.23 -7.93 2.68
CA CYS A 211 -4.79 -7.99 2.85
C CYS A 211 -4.22 -6.61 2.51
N ILE A 212 -3.72 -5.92 3.52
CA ILE A 212 -3.24 -4.54 3.40
C ILE A 212 -1.75 -4.53 3.69
N SER A 213 -0.97 -3.94 2.79
CA SER A 213 0.38 -3.50 3.14
C SER A 213 0.29 -2.06 3.59
N SER A 214 0.86 -1.72 4.74
CA SER A 214 0.87 -0.34 5.23
C SER A 214 1.87 -0.11 6.35
N THR A 215 2.12 1.15 6.69
CA THR A 215 2.84 1.51 7.92
C THR A 215 1.86 1.62 9.10
N SER A 216 2.37 1.45 10.33
CA SER A 216 1.53 1.51 11.55
C SER A 216 0.68 2.79 11.62
N ASN A 217 1.29 3.95 11.37
CA ASN A 217 0.60 5.24 11.47
C ASN A 217 -0.59 5.37 10.49
N ILE A 218 -0.45 4.84 9.26
CA ILE A 218 -1.53 4.84 8.27
C ILE A 218 -2.62 3.87 8.72
N MET A 219 -2.23 2.71 9.26
CA MET A 219 -3.17 1.70 9.73
C MET A 219 -4.00 2.20 10.93
N ASP A 220 -3.38 2.90 11.87
CA ASP A 220 -4.06 3.48 13.03
C ASP A 220 -5.13 4.49 12.61
N GLU A 221 -4.81 5.38 11.66
CA GLU A 221 -5.76 6.34 11.11
C GLU A 221 -6.86 5.63 10.29
N PHE A 222 -6.52 4.56 9.56
CA PHE A 222 -7.51 3.76 8.85
C PHE A 222 -8.51 3.11 9.81
N VAL A 223 -8.03 2.45 10.88
CA VAL A 223 -8.89 1.88 11.93
C VAL A 223 -9.75 2.96 12.58
N ARG A 224 -9.22 4.16 12.81
CA ARG A 224 -9.99 5.29 13.33
C ARG A 224 -11.16 5.65 12.42
N ARG A 225 -10.96 5.70 11.09
CA ARG A 225 -12.04 5.97 10.12
C ARG A 225 -13.04 4.82 10.05
N ILE A 226 -12.59 3.57 10.11
CA ILE A 226 -13.48 2.39 10.14
C ILE A 226 -14.42 2.42 11.34
N LYS A 227 -13.93 2.81 12.53
CA LYS A 227 -14.76 2.94 13.73
C LYS A 227 -15.92 3.92 13.59
N LEU A 228 -15.80 4.88 12.68
CA LEU A 228 -16.85 5.86 12.38
C LEU A 228 -17.82 5.38 11.29
N ASN A 229 -17.51 4.29 10.59
CA ASN A 229 -18.35 3.75 9.55
C ASN A 229 -19.45 2.87 10.15
N GLU A 230 -20.70 3.35 10.10
CA GLU A 230 -21.87 2.67 10.65
C GLU A 230 -22.19 1.35 9.91
N SER A 231 -21.80 1.24 8.64
CA SER A 231 -21.99 0.04 7.81
C SER A 231 -21.12 -1.14 8.25
N ILE A 232 -20.09 -0.88 9.07
CA ILE A 232 -19.17 -1.90 9.59
C ILE A 232 -19.52 -2.19 11.05
N VAL A 233 -19.95 -3.42 11.31
CA VAL A 233 -20.41 -3.88 12.62
C VAL A 233 -19.24 -4.19 13.55
N ARG A 234 -18.19 -4.82 13.01
CA ARG A 234 -16.98 -5.22 13.73
C ARG A 234 -15.80 -5.27 12.78
N HIS A 235 -14.61 -5.00 13.29
CA HIS A 235 -13.36 -5.11 12.55
C HIS A 235 -12.26 -5.65 13.46
N LEU A 236 -11.26 -6.31 12.87
CA LEU A 236 -10.10 -6.84 13.54
C LEU A 236 -8.87 -6.67 12.64
N PRO A 237 -7.97 -5.71 12.93
CA PRO A 237 -6.66 -5.63 12.30
C PRO A 237 -5.69 -6.59 12.98
N ILE A 238 -5.05 -7.48 12.22
CA ILE A 238 -3.98 -8.36 12.70
C ILE A 238 -2.74 -8.09 11.87
N GLN A 239 -1.61 -7.81 12.53
CA GLN A 239 -0.32 -7.75 11.84
C GLN A 239 0.20 -9.17 11.62
N VAL A 240 0.63 -9.46 10.40
CA VAL A 240 1.15 -10.77 9.99
C VAL A 240 2.55 -10.63 9.38
N ASP A 241 3.34 -11.69 9.47
CA ASP A 241 4.67 -11.74 8.83
C ASP A 241 4.57 -12.01 7.33
N LYS A 242 3.52 -12.73 6.90
CA LYS A 242 3.27 -13.13 5.50
C LYS A 242 1.77 -13.32 5.29
N PHE A 243 1.27 -12.99 4.11
CA PHE A 243 -0.08 -13.38 3.69
C PHE A 243 -0.17 -14.89 3.43
N PHE A 244 -1.35 -15.45 3.66
CA PHE A 244 -1.68 -16.81 3.24
C PHE A 244 -1.57 -16.96 1.73
N GLU A 245 -1.15 -18.15 1.28
CA GLU A 245 -1.03 -18.47 -0.15
C GLU A 245 -2.37 -18.96 -0.70
N GLY A 246 -2.79 -18.41 -1.84
CA GLY A 246 -4.00 -18.86 -2.53
C GLY A 246 -5.28 -18.36 -1.87
N LYS A 247 -6.37 -19.13 -1.88
CA LYS A 247 -7.64 -18.73 -1.24
C LYS A 247 -7.62 -19.07 0.25
N SER A 248 -8.25 -18.24 1.08
CA SER A 248 -8.38 -18.56 2.50
C SER A 248 -9.18 -19.84 2.74
N HIS A 249 -8.99 -20.43 3.92
CA HIS A 249 -9.77 -21.58 4.36
C HIS A 249 -11.29 -21.30 4.33
N MET A 250 -11.69 -20.07 4.70
CA MET A 250 -13.09 -19.66 4.66
C MET A 250 -13.66 -19.67 3.25
N MET A 251 -12.90 -19.13 2.29
CA MET A 251 -13.30 -19.11 0.88
C MET A 251 -13.38 -20.53 0.28
N ASN A 252 -12.40 -21.38 0.58
CA ASN A 252 -12.40 -22.77 0.11
C ASN A 252 -13.60 -23.56 0.65
N LYS A 253 -13.89 -23.41 1.95
CA LYS A 253 -15.06 -24.04 2.58
C LYS A 253 -16.37 -23.65 1.88
N GLN A 254 -16.53 -22.38 1.51
CA GLN A 254 -17.73 -21.92 0.81
C GLN A 254 -17.83 -22.48 -0.61
N ILE A 255 -16.72 -22.58 -1.33
CA ILE A 255 -16.70 -23.18 -2.67
C ILE A 255 -17.12 -24.65 -2.60
N GLU A 256 -16.63 -25.37 -1.59
CA GLU A 256 -17.01 -26.77 -1.34
C GLU A 256 -18.51 -26.89 -1.01
N GLU A 257 -19.04 -26.04 -0.13
CA GLU A 257 -20.46 -26.00 0.23
C GLU A 257 -21.39 -25.61 -0.93
N GLN A 258 -20.91 -24.80 -1.89
CA GLN A 258 -21.66 -24.42 -3.09
C GLN A 258 -21.61 -25.49 -4.21
N SER A 259 -20.60 -26.36 -4.18
CA SER A 259 -20.39 -27.41 -5.18
C SER A 259 -21.03 -28.75 -4.81
N ALA A 260 -21.50 -28.88 -3.56
CA ALA A 260 -22.17 -30.06 -3.00
C ALA A 260 -23.69 -29.95 -3.11
#